data_AF-A0A358WEV0-F1
#
_entry.id   AF-A0A358WEV0-F1
#
_cell.length_a   1.000
_cell.length_b   1.000
_cell.length_c   1.000
_cell.angle_alpha   90.00
_cell.angle_beta   90.00
_cell.angle_gamma   90.00
#
_symmetry.space_group_name_H-M   'P 1'
#
loop_
_entity.id
_entity.type
_entity.pdbx_description
1 polymer ?
#
loop_
_entity_poly.entity_id
_entity_poly.type
_entity_poly.pdbx_seq_one_letter_code
_entity_poly.pdbx_strand_id
1 'polypeptide(L)'
;MKAKIVQKSNSYKPEDMMVAHKAIKAKWELLRKDLQVGKYTFDDESEATNSEFLSEFDSFFTTDGGEEYFSKPLSDVYNNAYLIRGTILEETEPTPNGNRFIPYSQYIKNDNRFSPKGVEWLYLALGYPKTQNGKDKARKCSEKECRVLSGYRFALCEFETTEHDGKIVDLTVGETWSPKKQQQEIRRLIKSQRKKNPFIVETEILEHHPICKRNIVAAYSNIISSELFVPLDSENRSLIYAPFHCIAHYFQSLGYCGIIYKSTVYDKGKNLVLFNKNLAIPIEKSIKVYTI
;
A
#
# COMPACT_ATOMS: atom_id res chain seq x y z
N MET A 1 41.86 -30.83 -30.16
CA MET A 1 40.43 -30.54 -29.85
C MET A 1 40.28 -30.42 -28.34
N LYS A 2 40.13 -29.21 -27.79
CA LYS A 2 39.75 -29.04 -26.38
C LYS A 2 38.24 -28.87 -26.34
N ALA A 3 37.54 -29.88 -25.82
CA ALA A 3 36.12 -29.82 -25.56
C ALA A 3 35.86 -28.68 -24.56
N LYS A 4 35.20 -27.60 -25.02
CA LYS A 4 34.58 -26.63 -24.12
C LYS A 4 33.48 -27.37 -23.38
N ILE A 5 33.72 -27.67 -22.11
CA ILE A 5 32.66 -28.01 -21.16
C ILE A 5 31.79 -26.78 -21.09
N VAL A 6 30.70 -26.78 -21.85
CA VAL A 6 29.59 -25.85 -21.66
C VAL A 6 29.04 -26.20 -20.29
N GLN A 7 29.41 -25.41 -19.28
CA GLN A 7 28.71 -25.40 -17.99
C GLN A 7 27.23 -25.24 -18.34
N LYS A 8 26.44 -26.29 -18.09
CA LYS A 8 24.99 -26.21 -18.18
C LYS A 8 24.58 -25.06 -17.28
N SER A 9 24.12 -23.96 -17.90
CA SER A 9 23.56 -22.84 -17.16
C SER A 9 22.48 -23.41 -16.24
N ASN A 10 22.57 -23.17 -14.94
CA ASN A 10 21.40 -23.27 -14.07
C ASN A 10 20.40 -22.22 -14.57
N SER A 11 19.62 -22.61 -15.58
CA SER A 11 18.61 -21.74 -16.17
C SER A 11 17.55 -21.49 -15.12
N TYR A 12 17.19 -20.23 -14.92
CA TYR A 12 16.11 -19.80 -14.04
C TYR A 12 14.83 -20.63 -14.30
N LYS A 13 14.49 -21.51 -13.35
CA LYS A 13 13.41 -22.49 -13.45
C LYS A 13 12.05 -21.81 -13.25
N PRO A 14 10.96 -22.36 -13.82
CA PRO A 14 9.63 -21.72 -13.76
C PRO A 14 9.14 -21.42 -12.34
N GLU A 15 9.63 -22.18 -11.38
CA GLU A 15 9.31 -22.13 -9.96
C GLU A 15 10.10 -21.08 -9.17
N ASP A 16 11.13 -20.44 -9.73
CA ASP A 16 12.06 -19.62 -8.95
C ASP A 16 11.40 -18.35 -8.38
N MET A 17 10.56 -17.64 -9.15
CA MET A 17 9.80 -16.50 -8.61
C MET A 17 8.76 -16.95 -7.57
N MET A 18 8.25 -18.18 -7.66
CA MET A 18 7.32 -18.73 -6.68
C MET A 18 8.05 -19.09 -5.39
N VAL A 19 9.27 -19.63 -5.48
CA VAL A 19 10.14 -19.91 -4.33
C VAL A 19 10.56 -18.60 -3.66
N ALA A 20 10.98 -17.59 -4.43
CA ALA A 20 11.34 -16.27 -3.92
C ALA A 20 10.17 -15.62 -3.18
N HIS A 21 8.96 -15.64 -3.76
CA HIS A 21 7.76 -15.11 -3.10
C HIS A 21 7.43 -15.83 -1.79
N LYS A 22 7.55 -17.16 -1.75
CA LYS A 22 7.39 -17.93 -0.50
C LYS A 22 8.43 -17.56 0.55
N ALA A 23 9.68 -17.33 0.14
CA ALA A 23 10.74 -16.91 1.05
C ALA A 23 10.46 -15.52 1.63
N ILE A 24 10.08 -14.54 0.81
CA ILE A 24 9.70 -13.20 1.28
C ILE A 24 8.49 -13.30 2.23
N LYS A 25 7.50 -14.14 1.91
CA LYS A 25 6.34 -14.37 2.79
C LYS A 25 6.76 -14.96 4.13
N ALA A 26 7.71 -15.88 4.17
CA ALA A 26 8.21 -16.42 5.45
C ALA A 26 8.84 -15.33 6.32
N LYS A 27 9.58 -14.39 5.72
CA LYS A 27 10.15 -13.22 6.43
C LYS A 27 9.05 -12.30 6.97
N TRP A 28 7.99 -12.08 6.18
CA TRP A 28 6.81 -11.34 6.63
C TRP A 28 6.13 -12.00 7.84
N GLU A 29 5.94 -13.31 7.83
CA GLU A 29 5.37 -14.04 8.97
C GLU A 29 6.27 -13.96 10.22
N LEU A 30 7.59 -13.90 10.05
CA LEU A 30 8.51 -13.69 11.16
C LEU A 30 8.37 -12.29 11.77
N LEU A 31 8.34 -11.24 10.95
CA LEU A 31 8.05 -9.86 11.40
C LEU A 31 6.73 -9.79 12.17
N ARG A 32 5.68 -10.42 11.63
CA ARG A 32 4.37 -10.51 12.28
C ARG A 32 4.45 -11.16 13.66
N LYS A 33 5.17 -12.28 13.78
CA LYS A 33 5.34 -13.00 15.03
C LYS A 33 6.13 -12.18 16.05
N ASP A 34 7.21 -11.53 15.62
CA ASP A 34 8.05 -10.69 16.47
C ASP A 34 7.23 -9.52 17.07
N LEU A 35 6.40 -8.86 16.26
CA LEU A 35 5.45 -7.84 16.71
C LEU A 35 4.37 -8.41 17.65
N GLN A 36 3.86 -9.61 17.36
CA GLN A 36 2.83 -10.26 18.17
C GLN A 36 3.32 -10.59 19.58
N VAL A 37 4.56 -11.04 19.72
CA VAL A 37 5.16 -11.37 21.03
C VAL A 37 5.78 -10.15 21.72
N GLY A 38 5.69 -8.96 21.12
CA GLY A 38 6.21 -7.72 21.68
C GLY A 38 7.73 -7.66 21.74
N LYS A 39 8.43 -8.32 20.80
CA LYS A 39 9.90 -8.22 20.70
C LYS A 39 10.34 -6.77 20.47
N TYR A 40 9.53 -6.01 19.74
CA TYR A 40 9.59 -4.56 19.58
C TYR A 40 8.17 -4.02 19.32
N THR A 41 7.97 -2.72 19.48
CA THR A 41 6.70 -2.05 19.18
C THR A 41 6.64 -1.66 17.71
N PHE A 42 5.44 -1.35 17.21
CA PHE A 42 5.26 -0.98 15.79
C PHE A 42 5.91 0.37 15.43
N ASP A 43 6.15 1.23 16.42
CA ASP A 43 6.73 2.56 16.28
C ASP A 43 8.23 2.60 16.58
N ASP A 44 8.85 1.46 16.91
CA ASP A 44 10.30 1.31 17.01
C ASP A 44 10.90 1.10 15.62
N GLU A 45 11.12 2.21 14.91
CA GLU A 45 11.71 2.21 13.57
C GLU A 45 13.07 1.48 13.53
N SER A 46 13.89 1.65 14.58
CA SER A 46 15.24 1.10 14.63
C SER A 46 15.24 -0.42 14.72
N GLU A 47 14.38 -1.00 15.55
CA GLU A 47 14.24 -2.45 15.67
C GLU A 47 13.43 -3.05 14.51
N ALA A 48 12.42 -2.34 14.01
CA ALA A 48 11.64 -2.77 12.86
C ALA A 48 12.51 -2.92 11.61
N THR A 49 13.37 -1.93 11.33
CA THR A 49 14.32 -1.97 10.20
C THR A 49 15.44 -3.01 10.37
N ASN A 50 15.67 -3.52 11.59
CA ASN A 50 16.57 -4.67 11.84
C ASN A 50 15.92 -6.02 11.48
N SER A 51 14.59 -6.07 11.27
CA SER A 51 13.95 -7.32 10.82
C SER A 51 14.42 -7.69 9.40
N GLU A 52 14.54 -8.99 9.12
CA GLU A 52 15.00 -9.46 7.80
C GLU A 52 14.05 -9.00 6.67
N PHE A 53 12.75 -8.89 6.95
CA PHE A 53 11.79 -8.41 5.97
C PHE A 53 11.98 -6.92 5.64
N LEU A 54 12.04 -6.06 6.67
CA LEU A 54 12.12 -4.62 6.45
C LEU A 54 13.50 -4.16 6.02
N SER A 55 14.59 -4.76 6.53
CA SER A 55 15.95 -4.42 6.07
C SER A 55 16.13 -4.69 4.57
N GLU A 56 15.69 -5.86 4.08
CA GLU A 56 15.74 -6.17 2.66
C GLU A 56 14.80 -5.29 1.84
N PHE A 57 13.57 -5.11 2.33
CA PHE A 57 12.62 -4.21 1.66
C PHE A 57 13.18 -2.80 1.55
N ASP A 58 13.76 -2.27 2.63
CA ASP A 58 14.35 -0.93 2.68
C ASP A 58 15.48 -0.78 1.68
N SER A 59 16.42 -1.74 1.65
CA SER A 59 17.48 -1.75 0.64
C SER A 59 16.91 -1.71 -0.77
N PHE A 60 15.92 -2.56 -1.09
CA PHE A 60 15.32 -2.58 -2.41
C PHE A 60 14.54 -1.31 -2.74
N PHE A 61 13.87 -0.74 -1.75
CA PHE A 61 13.02 0.42 -1.88
C PHE A 61 13.84 1.69 -2.10
N THR A 62 14.85 1.94 -1.24
CA THR A 62 15.62 3.18 -1.21
C THR A 62 16.82 3.19 -2.15
N THR A 63 17.47 2.03 -2.39
CA THR A 63 18.73 1.99 -3.15
C THR A 63 18.60 1.41 -4.56
N ASP A 64 17.61 0.55 -4.80
CA ASP A 64 17.51 -0.24 -6.04
C ASP A 64 16.39 0.23 -7.00
N GLY A 65 15.97 1.50 -6.87
CA GLY A 65 14.94 2.09 -7.73
C GLY A 65 13.51 1.62 -7.40
N GLY A 66 13.31 0.98 -6.25
CA GLY A 66 11.98 0.59 -5.77
C GLY A 66 11.07 1.80 -5.52
N GLU A 67 11.62 2.90 -5.03
CA GLU A 67 10.88 4.15 -4.79
C GLU A 67 10.13 4.62 -6.04
N GLU A 68 10.76 4.66 -7.23
CA GLU A 68 10.10 5.12 -8.46
C GLU A 68 8.92 4.23 -8.86
N TYR A 69 8.94 2.96 -8.46
CA TYR A 69 7.88 2.02 -8.78
C TYR A 69 6.71 2.09 -7.80
N PHE A 70 6.98 2.41 -6.54
CA PHE A 70 5.99 2.47 -5.48
C PHE A 70 5.43 3.86 -5.26
N SER A 71 6.21 4.89 -5.57
CA SER A 71 5.82 6.24 -5.25
C SER A 71 5.16 6.93 -6.43
N LYS A 72 4.31 7.90 -6.10
CA LYS A 72 3.84 8.91 -7.06
C LYS A 72 3.70 10.25 -6.38
N PRO A 73 3.79 11.35 -7.14
CA PRO A 73 3.46 12.66 -6.61
C PRO A 73 2.04 12.66 -6.06
N LEU A 74 1.86 13.28 -4.91
CA LEU A 74 0.55 13.49 -4.30
C LEU A 74 -0.38 14.25 -5.27
N SER A 75 0.18 15.22 -6.00
CA SER A 75 -0.52 15.95 -7.07
C SER A 75 -1.09 15.04 -8.17
N ASP A 76 -0.43 13.94 -8.54
CA ASP A 76 -0.98 12.97 -9.51
C ASP A 76 -2.28 12.35 -9.01
N VAL A 77 -2.36 12.02 -7.71
CA VAL A 77 -3.56 11.48 -7.08
C VAL A 77 -4.68 12.51 -7.13
N TYR A 78 -4.42 13.73 -6.66
CA TYR A 78 -5.42 14.79 -6.59
C TYR A 78 -5.90 15.27 -7.95
N ASN A 79 -5.06 15.26 -8.97
CA ASN A 79 -5.44 15.66 -10.31
C ASN A 79 -6.32 14.60 -10.98
N ASN A 80 -6.11 13.31 -10.68
CA ASN A 80 -6.72 12.21 -11.43
C ASN A 80 -7.82 11.44 -10.67
N ALA A 81 -7.97 11.60 -9.35
CA ALA A 81 -9.00 10.95 -8.54
C ALA A 81 -9.89 11.93 -7.78
N TYR A 82 -11.15 11.55 -7.55
CA TYR A 82 -11.95 12.14 -6.48
C TYR A 82 -11.48 11.60 -5.13
N LEU A 83 -11.36 12.47 -4.13
CA LEU A 83 -11.09 12.10 -2.74
C LEU A 83 -12.33 12.40 -1.92
N ILE A 84 -12.91 11.37 -1.31
CA ILE A 84 -14.17 11.49 -0.59
C ILE A 84 -14.02 10.87 0.79
N ARG A 85 -14.54 11.55 1.81
CA ARG A 85 -14.79 10.94 3.12
C ARG A 85 -16.27 11.00 3.43
N GLY A 86 -16.77 9.97 4.10
CA GLY A 86 -18.14 9.90 4.55
C GLY A 86 -18.24 9.68 6.06
N THR A 87 -19.41 9.95 6.60
CA THR A 87 -19.77 9.65 7.99
C THR A 87 -21.24 9.33 8.08
N ILE A 88 -21.57 8.41 8.97
CA ILE A 88 -22.94 8.21 9.45
C ILE A 88 -23.28 9.40 10.36
N LEU A 89 -24.50 9.89 10.25
CA LEU A 89 -25.06 10.95 11.09
C LEU A 89 -26.08 10.33 12.04
N GLU A 90 -26.15 10.87 13.26
CA GLU A 90 -27.25 10.56 14.17
C GLU A 90 -28.58 11.08 13.61
N GLU A 91 -29.69 10.49 14.03
CA GLU A 91 -31.02 10.80 13.48
C GLU A 91 -31.35 12.30 13.54
N THR A 92 -30.94 12.99 14.60
CA THR A 92 -31.16 14.43 14.82
C THR A 92 -29.94 15.29 14.55
N GLU A 93 -28.82 14.74 14.07
CA GLU A 93 -27.61 15.52 13.78
C GLU A 93 -27.91 16.52 12.64
N PRO A 94 -27.60 17.82 12.81
CA PRO A 94 -27.79 18.79 11.74
C PRO A 94 -26.86 18.49 10.56
N THR A 95 -27.10 19.16 9.42
CA THR A 95 -26.17 19.08 8.29
C THR A 95 -24.77 19.49 8.76
N PRO A 96 -23.75 18.62 8.58
CA PRO A 96 -22.43 18.90 9.07
C PRO A 96 -21.69 19.94 8.22
N ASN A 97 -20.68 20.57 8.80
CA ASN A 97 -19.64 21.30 8.07
C ASN A 97 -18.40 20.42 7.86
N GLY A 98 -17.39 20.96 7.17
CA GLY A 98 -16.14 20.27 6.83
C GLY A 98 -15.40 19.70 8.04
N ASN A 99 -15.46 20.34 9.21
CA ASN A 99 -14.80 19.86 10.43
C ASN A 99 -15.28 18.47 10.85
N ARG A 100 -16.52 18.09 10.53
CA ARG A 100 -17.07 16.76 10.83
C ARG A 100 -16.31 15.63 10.12
N PHE A 101 -15.61 15.94 9.03
CA PHE A 101 -14.84 14.99 8.21
C PHE A 101 -13.34 15.00 8.53
N ILE A 102 -12.89 15.89 9.42
CA ILE A 102 -11.50 15.94 9.87
C ILE A 102 -11.32 15.00 11.08
N PRO A 103 -10.26 14.17 11.10
CA PRO A 103 -9.99 13.30 12.24
C PRO A 103 -9.53 14.15 13.43
N TYR A 104 -10.19 13.97 14.57
CA TYR A 104 -9.75 14.53 15.85
C TYR A 104 -9.59 13.40 16.86
N SER A 105 -8.45 13.37 17.53
CA SER A 105 -7.99 12.33 18.47
C SER A 105 -9.04 11.97 19.51
N GLN A 106 -9.76 12.98 20.02
CA GLN A 106 -10.85 12.79 20.98
C GLN A 106 -11.98 11.87 20.48
N TYR A 107 -12.18 11.71 19.17
CA TYR A 107 -13.20 10.83 18.58
C TYR A 107 -12.64 9.49 18.09
N ILE A 108 -11.32 9.31 18.09
CA ILE A 108 -10.65 8.10 17.60
C ILE A 108 -10.44 7.16 18.79
N LYS A 109 -11.47 6.36 19.09
CA LYS A 109 -11.49 5.52 20.31
C LYS A 109 -10.91 4.12 20.13
N ASN A 110 -10.75 3.67 18.89
CA ASN A 110 -10.24 2.36 18.53
C ASN A 110 -9.08 2.50 17.55
N ASP A 111 -8.26 1.46 17.48
CA ASP A 111 -7.22 1.35 16.46
C ASP A 111 -7.87 1.19 15.08
N ASN A 112 -7.22 1.79 14.09
CA ASN A 112 -7.51 1.58 12.69
C ASN A 112 -6.40 0.72 12.07
N ARG A 113 -6.59 0.31 10.83
CA ARG A 113 -5.64 -0.55 10.11
C ARG A 113 -4.24 0.06 10.05
N PHE A 114 -4.12 1.37 9.79
CA PHE A 114 -2.82 2.01 9.62
C PHE A 114 -2.35 2.78 10.85
N SER A 115 -3.25 3.16 11.75
CA SER A 115 -2.92 4.03 12.86
C SER A 115 -3.53 3.56 14.17
N PRO A 116 -2.82 3.66 15.30
CA PRO A 116 -3.38 3.37 16.61
C PRO A 116 -4.43 4.41 17.02
N LYS A 117 -5.15 4.10 18.10
CA LYS A 117 -6.10 4.99 18.76
C LYS A 117 -5.51 6.39 18.97
N GLY A 118 -6.31 7.42 18.70
CA GLY A 118 -5.93 8.81 18.91
C GLY A 118 -5.08 9.43 17.78
N VAL A 119 -4.53 8.66 16.87
CA VAL A 119 -3.73 9.19 15.76
C VAL A 119 -4.62 9.81 14.68
N GLU A 120 -4.39 11.10 14.41
CA GLU A 120 -5.26 11.94 13.57
C GLU A 120 -4.91 11.87 12.07
N TRP A 121 -4.72 10.66 11.53
CA TRP A 121 -4.49 10.48 10.10
C TRP A 121 -5.80 10.59 9.31
N LEU A 122 -5.73 11.13 8.09
CA LEU A 122 -6.89 11.39 7.24
C LEU A 122 -7.09 10.25 6.23
N TYR A 123 -8.21 9.55 6.38
CA TYR A 123 -8.60 8.44 5.52
C TYR A 123 -9.62 8.91 4.47
N LEU A 124 -9.31 8.68 3.20
CA LEU A 124 -10.08 9.15 2.05
C LEU A 124 -10.32 7.97 1.09
N ALA A 125 -11.55 7.82 0.62
CA ALA A 125 -11.86 6.94 -0.50
C ALA A 125 -11.44 7.60 -1.83
N LEU A 126 -10.78 6.83 -2.70
CA LEU A 126 -10.30 7.29 -4.00
C LEU A 126 -11.21 6.84 -5.14
N GLY A 127 -11.40 7.75 -6.09
CA GLY A 127 -12.30 7.56 -7.23
C GLY A 127 -11.63 7.88 -8.56
N TYR A 128 -11.00 6.88 -9.18
CA TYR A 128 -10.37 7.01 -10.51
C TYR A 128 -11.27 6.53 -11.68
N PRO A 129 -11.12 7.12 -12.88
CA PRO A 129 -10.57 8.46 -13.14
C PRO A 129 -11.63 9.54 -12.86
N LYS A 130 -11.20 10.79 -12.60
CA LYS A 130 -12.13 11.93 -12.46
C LYS A 130 -13.03 12.15 -13.68
N THR A 131 -12.53 11.83 -14.87
CA THR A 131 -13.22 12.05 -16.15
C THR A 131 -14.37 11.08 -16.43
N GLN A 132 -14.61 10.11 -15.53
CA GLN A 132 -15.65 9.09 -15.70
C GLN A 132 -16.42 8.90 -14.38
N ASN A 133 -16.82 7.67 -14.07
CA ASN A 133 -17.54 7.30 -12.85
C ASN A 133 -16.67 7.26 -11.58
N GLY A 134 -15.53 7.96 -11.55
CA GLY A 134 -14.63 7.98 -10.41
C GLY A 134 -15.33 8.45 -9.13
N LYS A 135 -16.16 9.49 -9.22
CA LYS A 135 -16.91 10.03 -8.08
C LYS A 135 -17.82 8.99 -7.43
N ASP A 136 -18.56 8.24 -8.24
CA ASP A 136 -19.45 7.18 -7.74
C ASP A 136 -18.68 6.00 -7.14
N LYS A 137 -17.49 5.67 -7.68
CA LYS A 137 -16.62 4.65 -7.08
C LYS A 137 -16.14 5.07 -5.70
N ALA A 138 -15.65 6.31 -5.55
CA ALA A 138 -15.22 6.84 -4.25
C ALA A 138 -16.39 6.90 -3.25
N ARG A 139 -17.57 7.33 -3.71
CA ARG A 139 -18.79 7.37 -2.88
C ARG A 139 -19.14 5.98 -2.35
N LYS A 140 -19.27 4.98 -3.23
CA LYS A 140 -19.57 3.59 -2.85
C LYS A 140 -18.50 2.99 -1.94
N CYS A 141 -17.23 3.30 -2.19
CA CYS A 141 -16.14 2.89 -1.34
C CYS A 141 -16.30 3.47 0.08
N SER A 142 -16.56 4.77 0.18
CA SER A 142 -16.80 5.46 1.46
C SER A 142 -18.00 4.89 2.22
N GLU A 143 -19.14 4.68 1.55
CA GLU A 143 -20.33 4.02 2.13
C GLU A 143 -19.98 2.64 2.71
N LYS A 144 -19.24 1.81 1.96
CA LYS A 144 -18.83 0.46 2.38
C LYS A 144 -17.83 0.48 3.53
N GLU A 145 -16.84 1.37 3.51
CA GLU A 145 -15.86 1.53 4.60
C GLU A 145 -16.55 1.98 5.90
N CYS A 146 -17.57 2.83 5.81
CA CYS A 146 -18.42 3.20 6.94
C CYS A 146 -19.42 2.10 7.36
N ARG A 147 -19.50 0.99 6.60
CA ARG A 147 -20.43 -0.13 6.84
C ARG A 147 -21.88 0.32 6.97
N VAL A 148 -22.26 1.32 6.18
CA VAL A 148 -23.59 1.95 6.27
C VAL A 148 -24.70 0.98 5.85
N LEU A 149 -25.84 1.06 6.53
CA LEU A 149 -27.02 0.20 6.29
C LEU A 149 -28.18 1.04 5.75
N SER A 150 -29.16 0.37 5.12
CA SER A 150 -30.36 1.05 4.62
C SER A 150 -31.11 1.75 5.75
N GLY A 151 -31.58 2.96 5.48
CA GLY A 151 -32.24 3.83 6.45
C GLY A 151 -31.29 4.74 7.22
N TYR A 152 -29.97 4.54 7.16
CA TYR A 152 -29.02 5.42 7.84
C TYR A 152 -28.92 6.77 7.12
N ARG A 153 -28.85 7.86 7.90
CA ARG A 153 -28.45 9.17 7.40
C ARG A 153 -26.94 9.18 7.19
N PHE A 154 -26.50 9.53 6.00
CA PHE A 154 -25.09 9.54 5.61
C PHE A 154 -24.71 10.89 5.02
N ALA A 155 -23.56 11.40 5.43
CA ALA A 155 -22.96 12.60 4.86
C ALA A 155 -21.68 12.25 4.12
N LEU A 156 -21.44 12.87 2.96
CA LEU A 156 -20.14 12.84 2.28
C LEU A 156 -19.56 14.24 2.14
N CYS A 157 -18.25 14.30 2.00
CA CYS A 157 -17.51 15.49 1.65
C CYS A 157 -16.37 15.13 0.69
N GLU A 158 -16.20 15.93 -0.37
CA GLU A 158 -15.02 15.88 -1.23
C GLU A 158 -13.87 16.68 -0.59
N PHE A 159 -12.64 16.27 -0.88
CA PHE A 159 -11.43 16.90 -0.39
C PHE A 159 -10.57 17.43 -1.55
N GLU A 160 -9.88 18.53 -1.29
CA GLU A 160 -8.80 19.05 -2.14
C GLU A 160 -7.49 19.12 -1.38
N THR A 161 -6.38 19.09 -2.10
CA THR A 161 -5.05 19.13 -1.48
C THR A 161 -4.62 20.53 -1.13
N THR A 162 -3.83 20.64 -0.08
CA THR A 162 -3.04 21.85 0.24
C THR A 162 -1.57 21.69 -0.15
N GLU A 163 -1.14 20.48 -0.50
CA GLU A 163 0.24 20.11 -0.81
C GLU A 163 0.34 19.47 -2.20
N HIS A 164 1.33 19.88 -2.99
CA HIS A 164 1.51 19.43 -4.37
C HIS A 164 2.83 18.67 -4.58
N ASP A 165 3.82 18.89 -3.73
CA ASP A 165 5.18 18.34 -3.86
C ASP A 165 5.39 17.07 -3.01
N GLY A 166 4.43 16.73 -2.17
CA GLY A 166 4.44 15.51 -1.38
C GLY A 166 4.49 14.23 -2.22
N LYS A 167 5.07 13.16 -1.66
CA LYS A 167 5.09 11.83 -2.26
C LYS A 167 4.17 10.86 -1.51
N ILE A 168 3.53 9.96 -2.25
CA ILE A 168 2.66 8.92 -1.71
C ILE A 168 3.15 7.55 -2.17
N VAL A 169 3.09 6.58 -1.26
CA VAL A 169 3.34 5.17 -1.58
C VAL A 169 2.05 4.52 -2.09
N ASP A 170 2.07 3.91 -3.26
CA ASP A 170 0.98 3.16 -3.85
C ASP A 170 1.21 1.66 -3.72
N LEU A 171 0.65 1.05 -2.67
CA LEU A 171 0.75 -0.39 -2.44
C LEU A 171 -0.12 -1.21 -3.40
N THR A 172 -1.00 -0.58 -4.18
CA THR A 172 -1.85 -1.29 -5.14
C THR A 172 -1.10 -1.71 -6.40
N VAL A 173 0.14 -1.22 -6.60
CA VAL A 173 1.03 -1.67 -7.69
C VAL A 173 1.31 -3.18 -7.62
N GLY A 174 1.38 -3.72 -6.39
CA GLY A 174 1.59 -5.13 -6.10
C GLY A 174 0.41 -6.04 -6.46
N GLU A 175 -0.80 -5.51 -6.67
CA GLU A 175 -1.98 -6.35 -6.97
C GLU A 175 -1.89 -7.06 -8.32
N THR A 176 -1.22 -6.44 -9.29
CA THR A 176 -1.09 -7.00 -10.64
C THR A 176 0.04 -8.02 -10.77
N TRP A 177 0.85 -8.13 -9.72
CA TRP A 177 2.01 -9.00 -9.65
C TRP A 177 1.59 -10.46 -9.47
N SER A 178 2.25 -11.38 -10.18
CA SER A 178 2.07 -12.81 -9.95
C SER A 178 3.35 -13.57 -10.31
N PRO A 179 3.75 -14.61 -9.56
CA PRO A 179 5.02 -15.28 -9.81
C PRO A 179 5.17 -15.73 -11.28
N LYS A 180 4.07 -16.23 -11.87
CA LYS A 180 4.05 -16.73 -13.26
C LYS A 180 4.31 -15.65 -14.31
N LYS A 181 3.68 -14.48 -14.20
CA LYS A 181 3.86 -13.39 -15.17
C LYS A 181 5.28 -12.83 -15.11
N GLN A 182 5.80 -12.64 -13.91
CA GLN A 182 7.14 -12.09 -13.67
C GLN A 182 8.24 -13.06 -14.10
N GLN A 183 8.06 -14.36 -13.84
CA GLN A 183 8.91 -15.40 -14.39
C GLN A 183 8.97 -15.34 -15.93
N GLN A 184 7.84 -15.11 -16.59
CA GLN A 184 7.78 -15.01 -18.04
C GLN A 184 8.50 -13.75 -18.55
N GLU A 185 8.39 -12.63 -17.86
CA GLU A 185 9.09 -11.39 -18.17
C GLU A 185 10.61 -11.55 -18.07
N ILE A 186 11.11 -12.09 -16.96
CA ILE A 186 12.53 -12.36 -16.74
C ILE A 186 13.10 -13.28 -17.84
N ARG A 187 12.35 -14.32 -18.24
CA ARG A 187 12.76 -15.20 -19.36
C ARG A 187 12.87 -14.47 -20.69
N ARG A 188 11.91 -13.60 -21.01
CA ARG A 188 11.94 -12.80 -22.23
C ARG A 188 13.13 -11.85 -22.21
N LEU A 189 13.40 -11.24 -21.06
CA LEU A 189 14.57 -10.39 -20.85
C LEU A 189 15.87 -11.17 -21.08
N ILE A 190 16.09 -12.30 -20.39
CA ILE A 190 17.30 -13.12 -20.54
C ILE A 190 17.49 -13.55 -22.00
N LYS A 191 16.42 -14.00 -22.66
CA LYS A 191 16.46 -14.37 -24.09
C LYS A 191 16.84 -13.18 -24.97
N SER A 192 16.34 -11.98 -24.67
CA SER A 192 16.65 -10.74 -25.39
C SER A 192 18.12 -10.34 -25.19
N GLN A 193 18.62 -10.38 -23.94
CA GLN A 193 20.01 -10.03 -23.63
C GLN A 193 21.00 -11.03 -24.25
N ARG A 194 20.72 -12.34 -24.20
CA ARG A 194 21.55 -13.37 -24.85
C ARG A 194 21.62 -13.25 -26.37
N LYS A 195 20.57 -12.70 -27.01
CA LYS A 195 20.63 -12.40 -28.45
C LYS A 195 21.62 -11.28 -28.77
N LYS A 196 21.78 -10.32 -27.87
CA LYS A 196 22.72 -9.19 -28.02
C LYS A 196 24.15 -9.59 -27.64
N ASN A 197 24.30 -10.33 -26.54
CA ASN A 197 25.58 -10.86 -26.08
C ASN A 197 25.40 -12.34 -25.68
N PRO A 198 25.80 -13.30 -26.53
CA PRO A 198 25.66 -14.73 -26.23
C PRO A 198 26.45 -15.21 -25.01
N PHE A 199 27.45 -14.45 -24.56
CA PHE A 199 28.32 -14.80 -23.44
C PHE A 199 27.91 -14.14 -22.12
N ILE A 200 26.84 -13.33 -22.11
CA ILE A 200 26.37 -12.67 -20.89
C ILE A 200 25.99 -13.71 -19.82
N VAL A 201 26.44 -13.46 -18.59
CA VAL A 201 26.14 -14.33 -17.45
C VAL A 201 24.72 -14.03 -16.98
N GLU A 202 23.93 -15.08 -16.74
CA GLU A 202 22.52 -14.92 -16.35
C GLU A 202 22.38 -14.20 -15.00
N THR A 203 23.24 -14.50 -14.04
CA THR A 203 23.26 -13.87 -12.71
C THR A 203 23.52 -12.37 -12.79
N GLU A 204 24.40 -11.93 -13.68
CA GLU A 204 24.66 -10.50 -13.92
C GLU A 204 23.37 -9.76 -14.37
N ILE A 205 22.57 -10.39 -15.25
CA ILE A 205 21.27 -9.84 -15.64
C ILE A 205 20.32 -9.79 -14.44
N LEU A 206 20.22 -10.89 -13.69
CA LEU A 206 19.26 -11.01 -12.59
C LEU A 206 19.55 -10.00 -11.46
N GLU A 207 20.82 -9.74 -11.16
CA GLU A 207 21.22 -8.86 -10.08
C GLU A 207 21.16 -7.37 -10.47
N HIS A 208 21.49 -7.03 -11.73
CA HIS A 208 21.74 -5.64 -12.11
C HIS A 208 20.66 -5.03 -13.02
N HIS A 209 19.86 -5.86 -13.69
CA HIS A 209 18.89 -5.32 -14.65
C HIS A 209 17.68 -4.68 -13.93
N PRO A 210 17.28 -3.43 -14.28
CA PRO A 210 16.19 -2.72 -13.59
C PRO A 210 14.86 -3.47 -13.52
N ILE A 211 14.51 -4.23 -14.58
CA ILE A 211 13.32 -5.09 -14.60
C ILE A 211 13.37 -6.16 -13.50
N CYS A 212 14.53 -6.75 -13.23
CA CYS A 212 14.68 -7.77 -12.20
C CYS A 212 14.57 -7.16 -10.80
N LYS A 213 15.25 -6.03 -10.56
CA LYS A 213 15.13 -5.26 -9.31
C LYS A 213 13.68 -4.87 -9.04
N ARG A 214 13.01 -4.24 -10.01
CA ARG A 214 11.58 -3.89 -9.96
C ARG A 214 10.70 -5.11 -9.63
N ASN A 215 11.00 -6.28 -10.19
CA ASN A 215 10.22 -7.49 -9.96
C ASN A 215 10.33 -8.02 -8.53
N ILE A 216 11.48 -7.85 -7.87
CA ILE A 216 11.67 -8.16 -6.45
C ILE A 216 10.86 -7.18 -5.61
N VAL A 217 11.01 -5.86 -5.85
CA VAL A 217 10.26 -4.87 -5.07
C VAL A 217 8.75 -5.06 -5.24
N ALA A 218 8.29 -5.38 -6.45
CA ALA A 218 6.88 -5.67 -6.72
C ALA A 218 6.38 -6.94 -6.00
N ALA A 219 7.25 -7.92 -5.73
CA ALA A 219 6.91 -9.10 -4.92
C ALA A 219 6.70 -8.72 -3.44
N TYR A 220 7.54 -7.84 -2.89
CA TYR A 220 7.33 -7.24 -1.57
C TYR A 220 6.02 -6.44 -1.52
N SER A 221 5.75 -5.61 -2.53
CA SER A 221 4.48 -4.88 -2.67
C SER A 221 3.28 -5.82 -2.64
N ASN A 222 3.39 -6.94 -3.36
CA ASN A 222 2.33 -7.94 -3.42
C ASN A 222 2.07 -8.58 -2.06
N ILE A 223 3.12 -8.92 -1.31
CA ILE A 223 2.95 -9.49 0.04
C ILE A 223 2.35 -8.45 0.97
N ILE A 224 2.91 -7.24 1.01
CA ILE A 224 2.39 -6.15 1.83
C ILE A 224 0.91 -5.94 1.50
N SER A 225 0.52 -5.77 0.22
CA SER A 225 -0.87 -5.51 -0.20
C SER A 225 -1.84 -6.68 -0.02
N SER A 226 -1.41 -7.93 -0.18
CA SER A 226 -2.28 -9.10 -0.05
C SER A 226 -2.45 -9.54 1.41
N GLU A 227 -1.38 -9.42 2.19
CA GLU A 227 -1.39 -9.74 3.62
C GLU A 227 -1.83 -8.54 4.47
N LEU A 228 -1.97 -7.34 3.86
CA LEU A 228 -2.39 -6.07 4.48
C LEU A 228 -3.72 -6.12 5.23
N PHE A 229 -4.47 -7.20 5.05
CA PHE A 229 -5.83 -7.34 5.51
C PHE A 229 -6.05 -8.57 6.39
N VAL A 230 -4.99 -9.32 6.67
CA VAL A 230 -5.04 -10.47 7.58
C VAL A 230 -4.69 -9.97 8.98
N PRO A 231 -5.66 -9.80 9.90
CA PRO A 231 -5.36 -9.42 11.28
C PRO A 231 -4.43 -10.44 11.96
N LEU A 232 -3.59 -10.00 12.90
CA LEU A 232 -2.93 -10.96 13.80
C LEU A 232 -3.99 -11.67 14.65
N ASP A 233 -3.84 -12.99 14.80
CA ASP A 233 -4.66 -13.78 15.71
C ASP A 233 -4.19 -13.47 17.14
N SER A 234 -4.81 -12.49 17.77
CA SER A 234 -4.43 -11.99 19.10
C SER A 234 -5.67 -11.59 19.87
N GLU A 235 -5.73 -12.01 21.14
CA GLU A 235 -6.71 -11.50 22.10
C GLU A 235 -6.50 -10.01 22.39
N ASN A 236 -5.25 -9.52 22.21
CA ASN A 236 -4.95 -8.11 22.33
C ASN A 236 -5.31 -7.37 21.03
N ARG A 237 -6.44 -6.66 21.07
CA ARG A 237 -6.93 -5.84 19.95
C ARG A 237 -5.94 -4.78 19.48
N SER A 238 -5.02 -4.33 20.34
CA SER A 238 -4.03 -3.32 19.96
C SER A 238 -2.89 -3.87 19.11
N LEU A 239 -2.72 -5.19 19.07
CA LEU A 239 -1.70 -5.84 18.25
C LEU A 239 -2.25 -6.33 16.92
N ILE A 240 -3.57 -6.39 16.74
CA ILE A 240 -4.23 -6.89 15.52
C ILE A 240 -3.66 -6.25 14.24
N TYR A 241 -3.32 -4.96 14.32
CA TYR A 241 -2.82 -4.16 13.19
C TYR A 241 -1.36 -3.73 13.33
N ALA A 242 -0.62 -4.26 14.32
CA ALA A 242 0.77 -3.87 14.57
C ALA A 242 1.68 -3.99 13.32
N PRO A 243 1.58 -5.04 12.47
CA PRO A 243 2.37 -5.09 11.23
C PRO A 243 2.08 -3.92 10.28
N PHE A 244 0.84 -3.45 10.22
CA PHE A 244 0.45 -2.35 9.34
C PHE A 244 0.81 -0.99 9.91
N HIS A 245 0.70 -0.83 11.24
CA HIS A 245 1.22 0.33 11.93
C HIS A 245 2.72 0.44 11.68
N CYS A 246 3.47 -0.67 11.77
CA CYS A 246 4.90 -0.72 11.51
C CYS A 246 5.26 -0.27 10.08
N ILE A 247 4.60 -0.84 9.06
CA ILE A 247 4.80 -0.40 7.66
C ILE A 247 4.42 1.09 7.47
N ALA A 248 3.37 1.56 8.11
CA ALA A 248 2.95 2.96 7.99
C ALA A 248 3.95 3.93 8.63
N HIS A 249 4.44 3.60 9.83
CA HIS A 249 5.47 4.37 10.52
C HIS A 249 6.79 4.38 9.75
N TYR A 250 7.18 3.26 9.13
CA TYR A 250 8.34 3.20 8.23
C TYR A 250 8.21 4.16 7.05
N PHE A 251 7.09 4.16 6.33
CA PHE A 251 6.92 5.11 5.23
C PHE A 251 6.82 6.57 5.72
N GLN A 252 6.25 6.79 6.90
CA GLN A 252 6.21 8.11 7.51
C GLN A 252 7.62 8.62 7.86
N SER A 253 8.50 7.76 8.39
CA SER A 253 9.87 8.14 8.76
C SER A 253 10.73 8.49 7.53
N LEU A 254 10.48 7.85 6.40
CA LEU A 254 11.08 8.21 5.11
C LEU A 254 10.52 9.50 4.49
N GLY A 255 9.56 10.16 5.14
CA GLY A 255 9.02 11.46 4.71
C GLY A 255 7.89 11.37 3.67
N TYR A 256 7.29 10.20 3.46
CA TYR A 256 6.10 10.10 2.60
C TYR A 256 4.89 10.73 3.28
N CYS A 257 3.99 11.31 2.48
CA CYS A 257 2.78 11.95 2.98
C CYS A 257 1.66 10.97 3.35
N GLY A 258 1.75 9.72 2.89
CA GLY A 258 0.67 8.76 3.02
C GLY A 258 0.79 7.53 2.11
N ILE A 259 -0.25 6.69 2.16
CA ILE A 259 -0.31 5.38 1.51
C ILE A 259 -1.64 5.22 0.76
N ILE A 260 -1.57 4.77 -0.50
CA ILE A 260 -2.71 4.24 -1.25
C ILE A 260 -2.77 2.72 -1.05
N TYR A 261 -3.95 2.23 -0.73
CA TYR A 261 -4.20 0.81 -0.49
C TYR A 261 -5.58 0.40 -1.02
N LYS A 262 -5.75 -0.90 -1.24
CA LYS A 262 -7.02 -1.48 -1.68
C LYS A 262 -8.07 -1.42 -0.57
N SER A 263 -9.34 -1.18 -0.91
CA SER A 263 -10.41 -1.39 0.05
C SER A 263 -10.62 -2.88 0.33
N THR A 264 -10.88 -3.21 1.59
CA THR A 264 -11.18 -4.59 2.03
C THR A 264 -12.65 -4.96 1.94
N VAL A 265 -13.50 -3.95 1.84
CA VAL A 265 -14.96 -4.08 1.85
C VAL A 265 -15.58 -3.73 0.50
N TYR A 266 -14.78 -3.18 -0.42
CA TYR A 266 -15.16 -2.92 -1.79
C TYR A 266 -13.99 -3.23 -2.74
N ASP A 267 -14.07 -4.36 -3.44
CA ASP A 267 -13.01 -4.89 -4.33
C ASP A 267 -12.55 -3.92 -5.44
N LYS A 268 -13.44 -3.02 -5.88
CA LYS A 268 -13.18 -1.97 -6.87
C LYS A 268 -12.72 -0.65 -6.25
N GLY A 269 -12.68 -0.56 -4.92
CA GLY A 269 -12.33 0.62 -4.16
C GLY A 269 -10.84 0.69 -3.84
N LYS A 270 -10.32 1.91 -3.83
CA LYS A 270 -9.01 2.24 -3.27
C LYS A 270 -9.21 3.33 -2.21
N ASN A 271 -8.33 3.35 -1.23
CA ASN A 271 -8.29 4.37 -0.20
C ASN A 271 -6.91 5.02 -0.19
N LEU A 272 -6.85 6.24 0.31
CA LEU A 272 -5.65 6.99 0.66
C LEU A 272 -5.71 7.26 2.16
N VAL A 273 -4.63 6.97 2.87
CA VAL A 273 -4.40 7.50 4.21
C VAL A 273 -3.28 8.54 4.13
N LEU A 274 -3.53 9.73 4.65
CA LEU A 274 -2.55 10.80 4.78
C LEU A 274 -2.08 10.88 6.24
N PHE A 275 -0.78 10.87 6.46
CA PHE A 275 -0.17 10.90 7.79
C PHE A 275 -0.30 12.27 8.46
N ASN A 276 -0.56 13.31 7.68
CA ASN A 276 -0.92 14.63 8.17
C ASN A 276 -2.29 15.03 7.60
N LYS A 277 -3.28 15.18 8.50
CA LYS A 277 -4.65 15.55 8.11
C LYS A 277 -4.77 16.91 7.44
N ASN A 278 -3.79 17.80 7.61
CA ASN A 278 -3.81 19.15 7.05
C ASN A 278 -3.34 19.19 5.59
N LEU A 279 -2.90 18.05 5.02
CA LEU A 279 -2.53 17.92 3.61
C LEU A 279 -3.75 17.90 2.68
N ALA A 280 -4.95 17.83 3.22
CA ALA A 280 -6.18 17.97 2.48
C ALA A 280 -7.23 18.72 3.30
N ILE A 281 -8.04 19.53 2.64
CA ILE A 281 -9.12 20.28 3.26
C ILE A 281 -10.48 19.88 2.67
N PRO A 282 -11.54 19.91 3.48
CA PRO A 282 -12.89 19.62 3.02
C PRO A 282 -13.41 20.73 2.11
N ILE A 283 -14.05 20.36 1.01
CA ILE A 283 -14.71 21.30 0.12
C ILE A 283 -16.15 21.49 0.64
N GLU A 284 -16.40 22.55 1.41
CA GLU A 284 -17.70 22.78 2.08
C GLU A 284 -18.92 22.67 1.14
N LYS A 285 -18.83 23.27 -0.05
CA LYS A 285 -19.89 23.22 -1.08
C LYS A 285 -20.18 21.83 -1.64
N SER A 286 -19.31 20.85 -1.39
CA SER A 286 -19.48 19.46 -1.84
C SER A 286 -20.26 18.60 -0.86
N ILE A 287 -20.52 19.11 0.35
CA ILE A 287 -21.17 18.33 1.40
C ILE A 287 -22.59 17.96 0.97
N LYS A 288 -22.90 16.67 1.05
CA LYS A 288 -24.23 16.14 0.74
C LYS A 288 -24.66 15.20 1.84
N VAL A 289 -25.92 15.33 2.24
CA VAL A 289 -26.59 14.45 3.19
C VAL A 289 -27.74 13.74 2.48
N TYR A 290 -27.84 12.43 2.69
CA TYR A 290 -28.95 11.62 2.18
C TYR A 290 -29.15 10.38 3.06
N THR A 291 -30.25 9.69 2.83
CA THR A 291 -30.55 8.39 3.44
C THR A 291 -30.14 7.28 2.48
N ILE A 292 -29.50 6.24 3.01
CA ILE A 292 -29.03 5.06 2.25
C ILE A 292 -30.16 4.08 1.96
#